data_AF-A0A819SV48-F1
#
_entry.id   AF-A0A819SV48-F1
#
_cell.length_a   1.000
_cell.length_b   1.000
_cell.length_c   1.000
_cell.angle_alpha   90.00
_cell.angle_beta   90.00
_cell.angle_gamma   90.00
#
_symmetry.space_group_name_H-M   'P 1'
#
loop_
_entity.id
_entity.type
_entity.pdbx_description
1 polymer ?
#
loop_
_entity_poly.entity_id
_entity_poly.type
_entity_poly.pdbx_seq_one_letter_code
_entity_poly.pdbx_strand_id
1 'polypeptide(L)'
;MYPNGTINATTFSAGCYQFGAFTNEAPTYSEDCLYLNVWAPVNATNTSLLPVKVWIYGGSGDTGSNADPLSNGCAIATNAIVVSMNYRLGPLGWLTLGSPINFTGNYGVLDILLALKWIQENIVSFGGNYKTVLLFGQSTGGVLAHIISTLPQANGLFSSVISESGSGRYLTTTEQQITNGNLLVQNLGCSNSTNITTCLYSKTADQINQATIINASIYLYLPTNFYAHVDGNIIPVQTNLYFTKSTMEGTFFAWSSFSNPLGVTANDYNTYLSTVFGANLVSNISSVYPISMFNSTSVPALYAIAAVITDAEYACPTRRALKTSLTTNLGTYTYLWNHTPSCPWLSSIKAAALAALGPIHTSELAFVFEEISNLPQPNGTCTLSANEQILSVEMITAWQSMSKNGYPTLANGTKWIDWSNGEQGVRFDQNLTFNIISMTQCDFWDSIQTFMTTTTTTTTTPASGVKYYH
;
A
#
# COMPACT_ATOMS: atom_id res chain seq x y z
N MET A 1 -29.38 4.08 -15.80
CA MET A 1 -30.42 4.91 -15.15
C MET A 1 -31.22 3.98 -14.26
N TYR A 2 -31.37 4.25 -12.95
CA TYR A 2 -32.00 3.31 -12.03
C TYR A 2 -33.52 3.23 -12.26
N PRO A 3 -34.15 2.04 -12.22
CA PRO A 3 -35.56 1.87 -12.61
C PRO A 3 -36.56 2.80 -11.91
N ASN A 4 -36.28 3.19 -10.67
CA ASN A 4 -37.13 4.07 -9.86
C ASN A 4 -36.46 5.42 -9.51
N GLY A 5 -35.36 5.78 -10.19
CA GLY A 5 -34.56 6.97 -9.86
C GLY A 5 -33.72 6.87 -8.57
N THR A 6 -33.84 5.79 -7.81
CA THR A 6 -33.08 5.52 -6.58
C THR A 6 -32.24 4.25 -6.71
N ILE A 7 -31.11 4.20 -5.99
CA ILE A 7 -30.30 3.00 -5.76
C ILE A 7 -30.40 2.62 -4.29
N ASN A 8 -30.54 1.32 -3.98
CA ASN A 8 -30.45 0.85 -2.61
C ASN A 8 -28.98 0.59 -2.24
N ALA A 9 -28.42 1.44 -1.38
CA ALA A 9 -27.01 1.39 -0.97
C ALA A 9 -26.81 0.88 0.48
N THR A 10 -27.70 -0.01 0.97
CA THR A 10 -27.65 -0.54 2.35
C THR A 10 -26.83 -1.83 2.51
N THR A 11 -26.17 -2.30 1.46
CA THR A 11 -25.34 -3.52 1.46
C THR A 11 -24.08 -3.27 0.66
N PHE A 12 -22.95 -3.83 1.11
CA PHE A 12 -21.71 -3.80 0.32
C PHE A 12 -21.94 -4.42 -1.07
N SER A 13 -21.42 -3.74 -2.08
CA SER A 13 -21.40 -4.23 -3.46
C SER A 13 -20.26 -5.24 -3.66
N ALA A 14 -20.16 -5.85 -4.83
CA ALA A 14 -19.08 -6.79 -5.13
C ALA A 14 -17.71 -6.10 -5.07
N GLY A 15 -16.72 -6.80 -4.48
CA GLY A 15 -15.31 -6.46 -4.63
C GLY A 15 -14.84 -6.74 -6.07
N CYS A 16 -13.72 -6.15 -6.48
CA CYS A 16 -13.14 -6.48 -7.79
C CYS A 16 -12.62 -7.91 -7.82
N TYR A 17 -12.63 -8.53 -8.99
CA TYR A 17 -12.09 -9.88 -9.16
C TYR A 17 -10.65 -9.99 -8.62
N GLN A 18 -10.38 -11.03 -7.82
CA GLN A 18 -9.13 -11.23 -7.08
C GLN A 18 -8.21 -12.21 -7.82
N PHE A 19 -6.93 -11.91 -7.87
CA PHE A 19 -5.90 -12.72 -8.53
C PHE A 19 -4.92 -13.38 -7.54
N GLY A 20 -4.75 -12.81 -6.34
CA GLY A 20 -3.91 -13.38 -5.27
C GLY A 20 -4.68 -14.31 -4.31
N ALA A 21 -3.99 -14.76 -3.25
CA ALA A 21 -4.51 -15.78 -2.31
C ALA A 21 -5.34 -15.22 -1.13
N PHE A 22 -5.39 -13.90 -0.93
CA PHE A 22 -6.15 -13.24 0.12
C PHE A 22 -7.56 -12.88 -0.39
N THR A 23 -8.56 -13.71 -0.09
CA THR A 23 -9.84 -13.73 -0.84
C THR A 23 -11.12 -13.82 0.02
N ASN A 24 -11.12 -13.27 1.24
CA ASN A 24 -12.28 -13.29 2.15
C ASN A 24 -12.65 -11.90 2.70
N GLU A 25 -12.50 -10.87 1.87
CA GLU A 25 -12.67 -9.46 2.23
C GLU A 25 -13.96 -8.83 1.67
N ALA A 26 -14.67 -9.52 0.77
CA ALA A 26 -15.94 -9.06 0.21
C ALA A 26 -17.00 -10.16 0.23
N PRO A 27 -18.31 -9.82 0.25
CA PRO A 27 -19.39 -10.82 0.15
C PRO A 27 -19.40 -11.58 -1.17
N THR A 28 -19.02 -10.91 -2.26
CA THR A 28 -18.92 -11.44 -3.63
C THR A 28 -17.85 -10.68 -4.41
N TYR A 29 -17.38 -11.25 -5.52
CA TYR A 29 -16.38 -10.66 -6.41
C TYR A 29 -16.90 -10.61 -7.86
N SER A 30 -16.58 -9.55 -8.60
CA SER A 30 -17.10 -9.27 -9.95
C SER A 30 -16.13 -8.40 -10.76
N GLU A 31 -16.33 -8.32 -12.08
CA GLU A 31 -15.74 -7.25 -12.92
C GLU A 31 -16.58 -5.95 -12.83
N ASP A 32 -17.89 -6.08 -12.60
CA ASP A 32 -18.75 -4.97 -12.16
C ASP A 32 -18.53 -4.74 -10.66
N CYS A 33 -17.48 -3.97 -10.36
CA CYS A 33 -16.98 -3.78 -8.99
C CYS A 33 -16.65 -2.33 -8.61
N LEU A 34 -16.75 -1.36 -9.53
CA LEU A 34 -16.35 0.03 -9.31
C LEU A 34 -17.38 0.80 -8.48
N TYR A 35 -17.49 0.40 -7.22
CA TYR A 35 -18.35 0.96 -6.19
C TYR A 35 -17.51 1.65 -5.10
N LEU A 36 -18.18 2.51 -4.33
CA LEU A 36 -17.64 3.12 -3.12
C LEU A 36 -18.66 3.06 -1.99
N ASN A 37 -18.18 3.01 -0.77
CA ASN A 37 -18.96 3.02 0.46
C ASN A 37 -18.81 4.39 1.13
N VAL A 38 -19.87 4.92 1.75
CA VAL A 38 -19.84 6.20 2.47
C VAL A 38 -20.44 6.02 3.86
N TRP A 39 -19.66 6.32 4.90
CA TRP A 39 -20.13 6.44 6.27
C TRP A 39 -20.19 7.92 6.67
N ALA A 40 -21.30 8.32 7.29
CA ALA A 40 -21.56 9.68 7.74
C ALA A 40 -22.25 9.66 9.12
N PRO A 41 -22.03 10.67 9.99
CA PRO A 41 -22.83 10.83 11.20
C PRO A 41 -24.33 10.91 10.90
N VAL A 42 -25.16 10.30 11.75
CA VAL A 42 -26.63 10.29 11.60
C VAL A 42 -27.22 11.71 11.51
N ASN A 43 -26.57 12.69 12.12
CA ASN A 43 -26.99 14.10 12.14
C ASN A 43 -26.24 14.96 11.09
N ALA A 44 -25.48 14.37 10.18
CA ALA A 44 -24.81 15.10 9.11
C ALA A 44 -25.84 15.65 8.10
N THR A 45 -25.63 16.88 7.68
CA THR A 45 -26.44 17.58 6.68
C THR A 45 -25.51 18.20 5.64
N ASN A 46 -26.03 18.60 4.49
CA ASN A 46 -25.22 19.23 3.44
C ASN A 46 -24.54 20.56 3.85
N THR A 47 -24.90 21.14 4.99
CA THR A 47 -24.23 22.32 5.58
C THR A 47 -23.21 21.97 6.68
N SER A 48 -23.06 20.70 7.07
CA SER A 48 -22.18 20.29 8.18
C SER A 48 -20.69 20.45 7.87
N LEU A 49 -20.28 20.39 6.59
CA LEU A 49 -18.90 20.61 6.12
C LEU A 49 -17.83 19.83 6.92
N LEU A 50 -18.09 18.55 7.19
CA LEU A 50 -17.21 17.68 7.95
C LEU A 50 -15.93 17.33 7.16
N PRO A 51 -14.78 17.13 7.82
CA PRO A 51 -13.59 16.59 7.17
C PRO A 51 -13.88 15.23 6.52
N VAL A 52 -13.25 14.93 5.39
CA VAL A 52 -13.45 13.70 4.64
C VAL A 52 -12.17 12.86 4.73
N LYS A 53 -12.32 11.57 5.02
CA LYS A 53 -11.26 10.55 5.02
C LYS A 53 -11.55 9.57 3.88
N VAL A 54 -10.58 9.30 3.00
CA VAL A 54 -10.75 8.51 1.78
C VAL A 54 -9.73 7.39 1.76
N TRP A 55 -10.21 6.15 1.90
CA TRP A 55 -9.41 4.94 2.06
C TRP A 55 -9.13 4.21 0.74
N ILE A 56 -7.85 3.91 0.50
CA ILE A 56 -7.40 2.95 -0.52
C ILE A 56 -6.83 1.71 0.20
N TYR A 57 -7.41 0.54 -0.05
CA TYR A 57 -6.95 -0.72 0.55
C TYR A 57 -5.63 -1.25 -0.07
N GLY A 58 -4.97 -2.14 0.67
CA GLY A 58 -3.71 -2.82 0.31
C GLY A 58 -3.90 -4.02 -0.64
N GLY A 59 -3.20 -5.13 -0.38
CA GLY A 59 -3.39 -6.39 -1.13
C GLY A 59 -2.52 -6.55 -2.39
N SER A 60 -1.29 -6.04 -2.39
CA SER A 60 -0.28 -6.29 -3.45
C SER A 60 -0.69 -5.90 -4.90
N GLY A 61 -1.81 -5.21 -5.08
CA GLY A 61 -2.40 -4.87 -6.39
C GLY A 61 -3.13 -6.02 -7.07
N ASP A 62 -3.21 -7.20 -6.44
CA ASP A 62 -3.88 -8.41 -6.95
C ASP A 62 -5.03 -8.92 -6.06
N THR A 63 -5.13 -8.39 -4.84
CA THR A 63 -6.16 -8.67 -3.83
C THR A 63 -6.59 -7.36 -3.16
N GLY A 64 -7.65 -7.40 -2.35
CA GLY A 64 -8.19 -6.23 -1.64
C GLY A 64 -9.67 -5.97 -1.90
N SER A 65 -10.40 -5.41 -0.92
CA SER A 65 -11.74 -4.86 -1.13
C SER A 65 -12.07 -3.66 -0.22
N ASN A 66 -12.92 -2.75 -0.71
CA ASN A 66 -13.49 -1.66 0.07
C ASN A 66 -14.51 -2.09 1.14
N ALA A 67 -14.84 -3.38 1.15
CA ALA A 67 -15.76 -4.03 2.09
C ALA A 67 -15.04 -4.88 3.17
N ASP A 68 -13.69 -4.86 3.22
CA ASP A 68 -12.91 -5.55 4.25
C ASP A 68 -13.40 -5.11 5.64
N PRO A 69 -13.90 -6.03 6.49
CA PRO A 69 -14.37 -5.74 7.84
C PRO A 69 -13.35 -5.01 8.73
N LEU A 70 -12.04 -5.16 8.50
CA LEU A 70 -11.01 -4.43 9.24
C LEU A 70 -10.91 -2.94 8.85
N SER A 71 -11.46 -2.58 7.68
CA SER A 71 -11.48 -1.21 7.14
C SER A 71 -12.86 -0.52 7.22
N ASN A 72 -13.74 -1.02 8.09
CA ASN A 72 -15.08 -0.48 8.27
C ASN A 72 -15.03 0.95 8.81
N GLY A 73 -15.53 1.92 8.02
CA GLY A 73 -15.46 3.34 8.34
C GLY A 73 -16.37 3.80 9.49
N CYS A 74 -17.19 2.93 10.09
CA CYS A 74 -18.27 3.34 10.98
C CYS A 74 -17.80 4.08 12.24
N ALA A 75 -16.78 3.59 12.95
CA ALA A 75 -16.31 4.21 14.19
C ALA A 75 -15.60 5.55 13.91
N ILE A 76 -14.66 5.54 12.96
CA ILE A 76 -13.89 6.73 12.55
C ILE A 76 -14.69 7.80 11.78
N ALA A 77 -15.96 7.54 11.46
CA ALA A 77 -16.92 8.50 10.90
C ALA A 77 -17.64 9.37 11.96
N THR A 78 -17.43 9.14 13.26
CA THR A 78 -18.15 9.88 14.33
C THR A 78 -18.12 11.42 14.17
N ASN A 79 -17.02 11.97 13.65
CA ASN A 79 -16.84 13.42 13.40
C ASN A 79 -16.26 13.72 12.00
N ALA A 80 -16.48 12.84 11.03
CA ALA A 80 -15.94 12.92 9.67
C ALA A 80 -16.84 12.17 8.67
N ILE A 81 -16.73 12.47 7.37
CA ILE A 81 -17.22 11.54 6.35
C ILE A 81 -16.10 10.56 6.01
N VAL A 82 -16.40 9.27 5.94
CA VAL A 82 -15.44 8.24 5.55
C VAL A 82 -15.90 7.63 4.24
N VAL A 83 -14.98 7.48 3.29
CA VAL A 83 -15.23 6.87 1.98
C VAL A 83 -14.20 5.77 1.75
N SER A 84 -14.61 4.60 1.27
CA SER A 84 -13.70 3.57 0.74
C SER A 84 -14.12 3.22 -0.69
N MET A 85 -13.16 3.07 -1.61
CA MET A 85 -13.44 2.76 -3.02
C MET A 85 -12.79 1.44 -3.47
N ASN A 86 -13.46 0.74 -4.39
CA ASN A 86 -12.83 -0.32 -5.16
C ASN A 86 -12.04 0.26 -6.35
N TYR A 87 -10.97 -0.45 -6.71
CA TYR A 87 -10.19 -0.24 -7.92
C TYR A 87 -9.84 -1.60 -8.53
N ARG A 88 -9.68 -1.68 -9.86
CA ARG A 88 -9.37 -2.96 -10.52
C ARG A 88 -7.99 -3.49 -10.15
N LEU A 89 -7.91 -4.82 -10.05
CA LEU A 89 -6.76 -5.58 -9.55
C LEU A 89 -6.17 -6.49 -10.64
N GLY A 90 -4.93 -6.93 -10.42
CA GLY A 90 -4.21 -7.85 -11.31
C GLY A 90 -4.18 -7.40 -12.77
N PRO A 91 -4.21 -8.32 -13.75
CA PRO A 91 -4.26 -7.96 -15.16
C PRO A 91 -5.39 -6.97 -15.53
N LEU A 92 -6.55 -7.05 -14.87
CA LEU A 92 -7.68 -6.15 -15.16
C LEU A 92 -7.42 -4.70 -14.70
N GLY A 93 -6.57 -4.51 -13.70
CA GLY A 93 -6.14 -3.21 -13.19
C GLY A 93 -4.88 -2.63 -13.86
N TRP A 94 -3.97 -3.47 -14.35
CA TRP A 94 -2.60 -3.02 -14.67
C TRP A 94 -2.05 -3.44 -16.03
N LEU A 95 -2.70 -4.34 -16.77
CA LEU A 95 -2.19 -4.86 -18.05
C LEU A 95 -1.88 -3.76 -19.07
N THR A 96 -0.63 -3.72 -19.51
CA THR A 96 -0.18 -2.99 -20.70
C THR A 96 0.46 -3.94 -21.71
N LEU A 97 0.26 -3.66 -23.00
CA LEU A 97 0.85 -4.42 -24.12
C LEU A 97 1.66 -3.52 -25.07
N GLY A 98 1.68 -2.21 -24.82
CA GLY A 98 2.39 -1.24 -25.64
C GLY A 98 1.76 -0.99 -27.02
N SER A 99 2.23 0.07 -27.68
CA SER A 99 1.78 0.43 -29.03
C SER A 99 2.12 -0.68 -30.05
N PRO A 100 1.22 -1.03 -30.98
CA PRO A 100 -0.05 -0.37 -31.31
C PRO A 100 -1.28 -0.95 -30.59
N ILE A 101 -1.11 -1.85 -29.63
CA ILE A 101 -2.21 -2.52 -28.93
C ILE A 101 -2.75 -1.60 -27.83
N ASN A 102 -4.06 -1.32 -27.85
CA ASN A 102 -4.70 -0.37 -26.93
C ASN A 102 -4.95 -0.97 -25.52
N PHE A 103 -3.91 -1.51 -24.89
CA PHE A 103 -3.84 -1.80 -23.47
C PHE A 103 -2.69 -0.97 -22.90
N THR A 104 -3.03 0.12 -22.19
CA THR A 104 -2.08 1.10 -21.64
C THR A 104 -1.70 0.81 -20.19
N GLY A 105 -2.49 -0.01 -19.49
CA GLY A 105 -2.35 -0.25 -18.05
C GLY A 105 -2.68 0.96 -17.18
N ASN A 106 -2.24 0.92 -15.92
CA ASN A 106 -2.55 1.92 -14.88
C ASN A 106 -4.05 2.19 -14.66
N TYR A 107 -4.93 1.24 -15.04
CA TYR A 107 -6.38 1.39 -14.90
C TYR A 107 -6.82 1.52 -13.44
N GLY A 108 -6.17 0.82 -12.50
CA GLY A 108 -6.43 0.99 -11.07
C GLY A 108 -6.18 2.43 -10.56
N VAL A 109 -5.20 3.14 -11.13
CA VAL A 109 -5.00 4.58 -10.83
C VAL A 109 -6.14 5.42 -11.38
N LEU A 110 -6.59 5.14 -12.62
CA LEU A 110 -7.72 5.84 -13.23
C LEU A 110 -9.03 5.62 -12.46
N ASP A 111 -9.26 4.42 -11.92
CA ASP A 111 -10.42 4.09 -11.10
C ASP A 111 -10.44 4.93 -9.80
N ILE A 112 -9.30 5.05 -9.11
CA ILE A 112 -9.20 5.87 -7.90
C ILE A 112 -9.34 7.36 -8.22
N LEU A 113 -8.75 7.84 -9.33
CA LEU A 113 -8.95 9.22 -9.80
C LEU A 113 -10.41 9.52 -10.16
N LEU A 114 -11.16 8.54 -10.68
CA LEU A 114 -12.60 8.66 -10.95
C LEU A 114 -13.40 8.74 -9.65
N ALA A 115 -13.11 7.87 -8.67
CA ALA A 115 -13.75 7.91 -7.36
C ALA A 115 -13.45 9.24 -6.60
N LEU A 116 -12.24 9.77 -6.71
CA LEU A 116 -11.88 11.07 -6.15
C LEU A 116 -12.61 12.24 -6.81
N LYS A 117 -12.84 12.20 -8.13
CA LYS A 117 -13.69 13.19 -8.83
C LYS A 117 -15.15 13.09 -8.37
N TRP A 118 -15.68 11.87 -8.21
CA TRP A 118 -17.01 11.67 -7.65
C TRP A 118 -17.13 12.26 -6.24
N ILE A 119 -16.11 12.10 -5.39
CA ILE A 119 -16.08 12.70 -4.04
C ILE A 119 -16.14 14.22 -4.14
N GLN A 120 -15.32 14.86 -4.98
CA GLN A 120 -15.36 16.31 -5.19
C GLN A 120 -16.74 16.82 -5.65
N GLU A 121 -17.40 16.08 -6.53
CA GLU A 121 -18.72 16.45 -7.07
C GLU A 121 -19.90 16.18 -6.10
N ASN A 122 -19.82 15.15 -5.25
CA ASN A 122 -20.99 14.61 -4.54
C ASN A 122 -20.91 14.67 -3.00
N ILE A 123 -19.71 14.74 -2.39
CA ILE A 123 -19.58 14.50 -0.93
C ILE A 123 -20.28 15.55 -0.05
N VAL A 124 -20.54 16.75 -0.60
CA VAL A 124 -21.34 17.80 0.07
C VAL A 124 -22.75 17.31 0.38
N SER A 125 -23.36 16.47 -0.47
CA SER A 125 -24.69 15.91 -0.23
C SER A 125 -24.74 14.99 1.00
N PHE A 126 -23.60 14.41 1.38
CA PHE A 126 -23.41 13.59 2.59
C PHE A 126 -22.93 14.41 3.80
N GLY A 127 -22.77 15.73 3.63
CA GLY A 127 -22.28 16.65 4.66
C GLY A 127 -20.76 16.78 4.76
N GLY A 128 -20.02 16.24 3.80
CA GLY A 128 -18.56 16.37 3.71
C GLY A 128 -18.11 17.68 3.08
N ASN A 129 -16.95 18.17 3.51
CA ASN A 129 -16.26 19.31 2.91
C ASN A 129 -15.21 18.83 1.91
N TYR A 130 -15.51 18.98 0.63
CA TYR A 130 -14.64 18.63 -0.50
C TYR A 130 -13.25 19.32 -0.47
N LYS A 131 -13.09 20.40 0.31
CA LYS A 131 -11.81 21.11 0.49
C LYS A 131 -10.91 20.55 1.60
N THR A 132 -11.43 19.67 2.45
CA THR A 132 -10.70 19.02 3.56
C THR A 132 -10.81 17.51 3.40
N VAL A 133 -10.16 17.00 2.35
CA VAL A 133 -10.18 15.60 1.94
C VAL A 133 -8.79 15.03 2.21
N LEU A 134 -8.73 14.03 3.09
CA LEU A 134 -7.54 13.23 3.37
C LEU A 134 -7.60 11.95 2.56
N LEU A 135 -6.65 11.76 1.65
CA LEU A 135 -6.41 10.47 0.99
C LEU A 135 -5.49 9.62 1.87
N PHE A 136 -5.87 8.42 2.24
CA PHE A 136 -5.01 7.52 3.02
C PHE A 136 -5.12 6.08 2.56
N GLY A 137 -4.05 5.32 2.75
CA GLY A 137 -3.99 3.93 2.32
C GLY A 137 -2.78 3.22 2.92
N GLN A 138 -2.87 1.89 2.99
CA GLN A 138 -1.85 1.04 3.58
C GLN A 138 -1.29 0.04 2.54
N SER A 139 0.00 -0.30 2.66
CA SER A 139 0.69 -1.19 1.72
C SER A 139 0.58 -0.68 0.27
N THR A 140 0.08 -1.49 -0.67
CA THR A 140 -0.27 -1.04 -2.02
C THR A 140 -1.22 0.15 -2.04
N GLY A 141 -2.19 0.25 -1.13
CA GLY A 141 -3.04 1.42 -1.00
C GLY A 141 -2.25 2.67 -0.60
N GLY A 142 -1.23 2.50 0.23
CA GLY A 142 -0.25 3.54 0.56
C GLY A 142 0.64 3.91 -0.63
N VAL A 143 1.07 2.92 -1.43
CA VAL A 143 1.81 3.16 -2.69
C VAL A 143 0.92 3.96 -3.66
N LEU A 144 -0.35 3.61 -3.78
CA LEU A 144 -1.29 4.30 -4.67
C LEU A 144 -1.64 5.70 -4.16
N ALA A 145 -1.83 5.90 -2.85
CA ALA A 145 -1.98 7.23 -2.25
C ALA A 145 -0.76 8.12 -2.52
N HIS A 146 0.45 7.57 -2.36
CA HIS A 146 1.72 8.21 -2.71
C HIS A 146 1.77 8.58 -4.21
N ILE A 147 1.52 7.63 -5.11
CA ILE A 147 1.49 7.85 -6.57
C ILE A 147 0.51 8.98 -6.91
N ILE A 148 -0.75 8.85 -6.52
CA ILE A 148 -1.82 9.80 -6.81
C ILE A 148 -1.45 11.20 -6.32
N SER A 149 -0.76 11.32 -5.18
CA SER A 149 -0.34 12.61 -4.65
C SER A 149 0.68 13.37 -5.53
N THR A 150 1.36 12.67 -6.44
CA THR A 150 2.30 13.26 -7.40
C THR A 150 1.68 13.57 -8.76
N LEU A 151 0.44 13.15 -9.03
CA LEU A 151 -0.14 13.24 -10.37
C LEU A 151 -0.74 14.63 -10.65
N PRO A 152 -0.40 15.28 -11.78
CA PRO A 152 -1.04 16.55 -12.17
C PRO A 152 -2.57 16.45 -12.29
N GLN A 153 -3.07 15.26 -12.64
CA GLN A 153 -4.50 14.95 -12.78
C GLN A 153 -5.25 14.89 -11.44
N ALA A 154 -4.53 14.79 -10.32
CA ALA A 154 -5.10 14.72 -8.97
C ALA A 154 -5.12 16.08 -8.26
N ASN A 155 -4.60 17.14 -8.89
CA ASN A 155 -4.56 18.49 -8.33
C ASN A 155 -5.98 18.97 -7.95
N GLY A 156 -6.16 19.36 -6.69
CA GLY A 156 -7.44 19.80 -6.13
C GLY A 156 -8.42 18.67 -5.78
N LEU A 157 -8.08 17.39 -5.96
CA LEU A 157 -8.95 16.27 -5.57
C LEU A 157 -8.88 15.90 -4.08
N PHE A 158 -7.79 16.26 -3.41
CA PHE A 158 -7.58 16.09 -1.97
C PHE A 158 -6.70 17.23 -1.43
N SER A 159 -6.72 17.45 -0.11
CA SER A 159 -5.96 18.51 0.58
C SER A 159 -4.81 17.97 1.44
N SER A 160 -4.83 16.68 1.76
CA SER A 160 -3.79 16.01 2.54
C SER A 160 -3.76 14.53 2.18
N VAL A 161 -2.62 13.90 2.44
CA VAL A 161 -2.39 12.49 2.10
C VAL A 161 -1.60 11.80 3.22
N ILE A 162 -1.82 10.50 3.42
CA ILE A 162 -1.04 9.60 4.28
C ILE A 162 -0.78 8.29 3.50
N SER A 163 0.46 7.79 3.54
CA SER A 163 0.82 6.46 3.03
C SER A 163 1.42 5.65 4.17
N GLU A 164 0.73 4.59 4.54
CA GLU A 164 1.12 3.68 5.60
C GLU A 164 1.88 2.52 4.93
N SER A 165 3.17 2.35 5.20
CA SER A 165 3.98 1.24 4.67
C SER A 165 4.10 1.16 3.13
N GLY A 166 3.85 2.27 2.40
CA GLY A 166 3.78 2.28 0.92
C GLY A 166 4.69 3.28 0.21
N SER A 167 5.61 3.94 0.89
CA SER A 167 6.20 5.19 0.38
C SER A 167 7.48 5.06 -0.41
N GLY A 168 7.62 5.86 -1.48
CA GLY A 168 8.88 6.07 -2.20
C GLY A 168 9.44 4.84 -2.90
N ARG A 169 8.61 3.80 -3.12
CA ARG A 169 9.01 2.62 -3.88
C ARG A 169 9.25 2.98 -5.34
N TYR A 170 10.22 2.32 -5.96
CA TYR A 170 10.37 2.41 -7.41
C TYR A 170 9.24 1.65 -8.09
N LEU A 171 8.62 2.30 -9.08
CA LEU A 171 7.64 1.67 -9.93
C LEU A 171 8.34 0.95 -11.07
N THR A 172 7.73 -0.14 -11.54
CA THR A 172 8.23 -0.86 -12.72
C THR A 172 8.20 0.02 -13.98
N THR A 173 8.98 -0.34 -14.99
CA THR A 173 8.94 0.33 -16.29
C THR A 173 7.82 -0.23 -17.17
N THR A 174 7.37 0.55 -18.15
CA THR A 174 6.46 0.07 -19.20
C THR A 174 6.98 -1.19 -19.89
N GLU A 175 8.28 -1.27 -20.20
CA GLU A 175 8.91 -2.44 -20.84
C GLU A 175 8.81 -3.73 -20.01
N GLN A 176 8.99 -3.62 -18.69
CA GLN A 176 8.84 -4.75 -17.77
C GLN A 176 7.37 -5.22 -17.72
N GLN A 177 6.41 -4.31 -17.65
CA GLN A 177 4.99 -4.68 -17.67
C GLN A 177 4.53 -5.23 -19.03
N ILE A 178 5.05 -4.73 -20.15
CA ILE A 178 4.81 -5.30 -21.49
C ILE A 178 5.33 -6.74 -21.57
N THR A 179 6.49 -7.02 -20.96
CA THR A 179 7.03 -8.40 -20.90
C THR A 179 6.05 -9.33 -20.18
N ASN A 180 5.53 -8.91 -19.02
CA ASN A 180 4.53 -9.67 -18.27
C ASN A 180 3.20 -9.83 -19.02
N GLY A 181 2.73 -8.76 -19.68
CA GLY A 181 1.54 -8.77 -20.52
C GLY A 181 1.65 -9.74 -21.71
N ASN A 182 2.81 -9.78 -22.37
CA ASN A 182 3.06 -10.71 -23.47
C ASN A 182 3.09 -12.18 -23.02
N LEU A 183 3.63 -12.47 -21.83
CA LEU A 183 3.56 -13.81 -21.22
C LEU A 183 2.11 -14.22 -20.94
N LEU A 184 1.28 -13.32 -20.42
CA LEU A 184 -0.15 -13.57 -20.23
C LEU A 184 -0.88 -13.83 -21.56
N VAL A 185 -0.60 -13.04 -22.60
CA VAL A 185 -1.15 -13.23 -23.96
C VAL A 185 -0.75 -14.61 -24.52
N GLN A 186 0.47 -15.06 -24.27
CA GLN A 186 0.96 -16.40 -24.64
C GLN A 186 0.21 -17.51 -23.91
N ASN A 187 0.10 -17.42 -22.58
CA ASN A 187 -0.56 -18.42 -21.75
C ASN A 187 -2.07 -18.53 -22.05
N LEU A 188 -2.72 -17.42 -22.43
CA LEU A 188 -4.10 -17.40 -22.89
C LEU A 188 -4.32 -17.95 -24.31
N GLY A 189 -3.23 -18.33 -25.02
CA GLY A 189 -3.27 -18.77 -26.41
C GLY A 189 -3.59 -17.65 -27.41
N CYS A 190 -3.47 -16.39 -27.00
CA CYS A 190 -3.88 -15.23 -27.81
C CYS A 190 -2.79 -14.72 -28.77
N SER A 191 -1.53 -15.15 -28.64
CA SER A 191 -0.40 -14.69 -29.48
C SER A 191 -0.61 -14.90 -30.99
N ASN A 192 -1.36 -15.94 -31.38
CA ASN A 192 -1.64 -16.25 -32.79
C ASN A 192 -2.96 -15.62 -33.30
N SER A 193 -3.65 -14.82 -32.48
CA SER A 193 -4.88 -14.15 -32.89
C SER A 193 -4.58 -13.02 -33.89
N THR A 194 -5.38 -12.93 -34.95
CA THR A 194 -5.38 -11.76 -35.86
C THR A 194 -5.81 -10.47 -35.16
N ASN A 195 -6.49 -10.59 -34.00
CA ASN A 195 -6.79 -9.48 -33.11
C ASN A 195 -6.62 -9.94 -31.65
N ILE A 196 -5.50 -9.55 -31.03
CA ILE A 196 -5.17 -9.89 -29.63
C ILE A 196 -6.23 -9.33 -28.68
N THR A 197 -6.69 -8.09 -28.89
CA THR A 197 -7.73 -7.44 -28.07
C THR A 197 -9.04 -8.22 -28.05
N THR A 198 -9.53 -8.66 -29.21
CA THR A 198 -10.73 -9.50 -29.29
C THR A 198 -10.53 -10.86 -28.61
N CYS A 199 -9.32 -11.45 -28.71
CA CYS A 199 -9.01 -12.69 -28.02
C CYS A 199 -9.04 -12.51 -26.50
N LEU A 200 -8.45 -11.44 -25.97
CA LEU A 200 -8.44 -11.13 -24.53
C LEU A 200 -9.85 -10.87 -23.98
N TYR A 201 -10.67 -10.08 -24.68
CA TYR A 201 -12.07 -9.85 -24.28
C TYR A 201 -12.97 -11.09 -24.40
N SER A 202 -12.52 -12.17 -25.03
CA SER A 202 -13.24 -13.46 -25.04
C SER A 202 -12.94 -14.35 -23.83
N LYS A 203 -12.00 -13.93 -22.97
CA LYS A 203 -11.59 -14.69 -21.77
C LYS A 203 -12.38 -14.27 -20.56
N THR A 204 -12.75 -15.23 -19.72
CA THR A 204 -13.28 -14.94 -18.38
C THR A 204 -12.17 -14.51 -17.44
N ALA A 205 -12.49 -13.77 -16.39
CA ALA A 205 -11.54 -13.44 -15.33
C ALA A 205 -10.86 -14.69 -14.73
N ASP A 206 -11.57 -15.82 -14.58
CA ASP A 206 -10.98 -17.10 -14.15
C ASP A 206 -9.91 -17.64 -15.12
N GLN A 207 -10.14 -17.53 -16.43
CA GLN A 207 -9.14 -17.94 -17.43
C GLN A 207 -7.92 -17.02 -17.42
N ILE A 208 -8.14 -15.72 -17.23
CA ILE A 208 -7.06 -14.73 -17.06
C ILE A 208 -6.26 -15.04 -15.79
N ASN A 209 -6.93 -15.40 -14.70
CA ASN A 209 -6.29 -15.77 -13.44
C ASN A 209 -5.44 -17.04 -13.57
N GLN A 210 -6.00 -18.11 -14.15
CA GLN A 210 -5.27 -19.36 -14.41
C GLN A 210 -4.07 -19.19 -15.35
N ALA A 211 -4.15 -18.27 -16.32
CA ALA A 211 -3.06 -17.94 -17.24
C ALA A 211 -2.07 -16.90 -16.68
N THR A 212 -2.43 -16.21 -15.61
CA THR A 212 -1.53 -15.34 -14.85
C THR A 212 -0.60 -16.24 -14.06
N ILE A 213 0.57 -16.53 -14.64
CA ILE A 213 1.67 -17.10 -13.87
C ILE A 213 2.08 -16.02 -12.86
N ILE A 214 1.52 -16.11 -11.66
CA ILE A 214 2.18 -15.59 -10.47
C ILE A 214 3.41 -16.47 -10.32
N ASN A 215 4.53 -15.99 -10.86
CA ASN A 215 5.82 -16.51 -10.44
C ASN A 215 5.90 -16.20 -8.95
N ALA A 216 5.63 -17.20 -8.12
CA ALA A 216 5.90 -17.20 -6.70
C ALA A 216 7.42 -17.26 -6.46
N SER A 217 8.15 -16.38 -7.16
CA SER A 217 9.45 -15.87 -6.75
C SER A 217 9.28 -15.46 -5.29
N ILE A 218 10.09 -16.05 -4.42
CA ILE A 218 9.87 -16.15 -2.97
C ILE A 218 10.16 -14.78 -2.27
N TYR A 219 10.11 -13.70 -3.04
CA TYR A 219 11.15 -12.67 -3.11
C TYR A 219 10.53 -11.32 -3.50
N LEU A 220 9.98 -10.68 -2.47
CA LEU A 220 9.13 -9.49 -2.47
C LEU A 220 9.78 -8.15 -2.89
N TYR A 221 10.80 -8.18 -3.76
CA TYR A 221 11.54 -6.99 -4.21
C TYR A 221 11.05 -6.42 -5.55
N LEU A 222 10.15 -7.14 -6.20
CA LEU A 222 9.40 -6.65 -7.34
C LEU A 222 7.92 -6.68 -6.95
N PRO A 223 7.12 -5.67 -7.33
CA PRO A 223 5.68 -5.78 -7.21
C PRO A 223 5.18 -6.98 -8.03
N THR A 224 3.96 -7.40 -7.74
CA THR A 224 3.25 -8.46 -8.48
C THR A 224 3.36 -8.23 -10.00
N ASN A 225 3.27 -9.32 -10.78
CA ASN A 225 3.52 -9.28 -12.23
C ASN A 225 2.64 -8.28 -13.00
N PHE A 226 1.57 -7.78 -12.38
CA PHE A 226 0.72 -6.70 -12.87
C PHE A 226 0.57 -5.64 -11.78
N TYR A 227 1.16 -4.46 -12.00
CA TYR A 227 1.17 -3.36 -11.02
C TYR A 227 1.30 -1.99 -11.68
N ALA A 228 1.17 -0.92 -10.89
CA ALA A 228 1.42 0.46 -11.34
C ALA A 228 2.85 0.63 -11.90
N HIS A 229 2.98 1.36 -13.00
CA HIS A 229 4.24 1.54 -13.73
C HIS A 229 4.37 2.93 -14.35
N VAL A 230 5.61 3.39 -14.56
CA VAL A 230 5.86 4.65 -15.25
C VAL A 230 5.58 4.47 -16.74
N ASP A 231 4.53 5.15 -17.22
CA ASP A 231 4.02 5.11 -18.60
C ASP A 231 4.26 6.41 -19.38
N GLY A 232 4.76 7.45 -18.72
CA GLY A 232 5.00 8.76 -19.33
C GLY A 232 3.73 9.60 -19.57
N ASN A 233 2.56 9.14 -19.10
CA ASN A 233 1.26 9.75 -19.37
C ASN A 233 0.36 9.84 -18.12
N ILE A 234 -0.08 8.70 -17.56
CA ILE A 234 -0.86 8.66 -16.32
C ILE A 234 0.10 8.81 -15.13
N ILE A 235 1.22 8.08 -15.17
CA ILE A 235 2.34 8.19 -14.24
C ILE A 235 3.55 8.68 -15.05
N PRO A 236 3.80 10.01 -15.11
CA PRO A 236 4.77 10.58 -16.05
C PRO A 236 6.22 10.30 -15.69
N VAL A 237 6.54 10.16 -14.40
CA VAL A 237 7.91 9.94 -13.87
C VAL A 237 7.86 9.05 -12.62
N GLN A 238 9.02 8.57 -12.17
CA GLN A 238 9.15 7.89 -10.89
C GLN A 238 8.69 8.79 -9.73
N THR A 239 7.95 8.21 -8.80
CA THR A 239 7.29 8.94 -7.71
C THR A 239 8.22 9.11 -6.51
N ASN A 240 8.22 10.30 -5.93
CA ASN A 240 8.90 10.65 -4.68
C ASN A 240 7.90 11.48 -3.82
N LEU A 241 8.11 11.61 -2.49
CA LEU A 241 7.27 12.30 -1.45
C LEU A 241 6.09 11.46 -0.85
N TYR A 242 5.91 11.11 0.44
CA TYR A 242 6.50 11.45 1.78
C TYR A 242 6.48 10.18 2.70
N PHE A 243 5.96 10.27 3.94
CA PHE A 243 5.30 9.24 4.80
C PHE A 243 6.10 8.20 5.63
N THR A 244 5.54 7.00 5.92
CA THR A 244 5.72 6.29 7.22
C THR A 244 5.89 4.75 7.11
N LYS A 245 6.26 4.08 8.21
CA LYS A 245 6.51 2.62 8.26
C LYS A 245 6.25 1.96 9.62
N SER A 246 6.18 0.63 9.62
CA SER A 246 6.26 -0.23 10.82
C SER A 246 7.71 -0.68 11.12
N THR A 247 7.99 -1.16 12.34
CA THR A 247 9.34 -1.60 12.73
C THR A 247 9.73 -2.95 12.11
N MET A 248 8.78 -3.87 11.90
CA MET A 248 9.05 -5.24 11.45
C MET A 248 8.23 -5.64 10.22
N GLU A 249 8.09 -4.70 9.27
CA GLU A 249 7.37 -4.86 7.99
C GLU A 249 7.66 -6.22 7.33
N GLY A 250 8.94 -6.50 7.11
CA GLY A 250 9.43 -7.68 6.43
C GLY A 250 9.18 -9.00 7.15
N THR A 251 8.82 -9.00 8.44
CA THR A 251 8.52 -10.24 9.17
C THR A 251 7.23 -10.87 8.68
N PHE A 252 6.20 -10.09 8.36
CA PHE A 252 4.97 -10.62 7.74
C PHE A 252 5.29 -11.35 6.44
N PHE A 253 6.08 -10.69 5.58
CA PHE A 253 6.43 -11.17 4.25
C PHE A 253 7.35 -12.39 4.30
N ALA A 254 8.45 -12.33 5.06
CA ALA A 254 9.34 -13.46 5.27
C ALA A 254 8.58 -14.67 5.84
N TRP A 255 7.66 -14.45 6.78
CA TRP A 255 6.82 -15.53 7.32
C TRP A 255 5.84 -16.11 6.29
N SER A 256 5.26 -15.27 5.42
CA SER A 256 4.36 -15.74 4.35
C SER A 256 5.06 -16.46 3.19
N SER A 257 6.33 -16.13 2.92
CA SER A 257 7.10 -16.69 1.79
C SER A 257 7.50 -18.16 1.96
N PHE A 258 7.52 -18.70 3.18
CA PHE A 258 7.97 -20.07 3.45
C PHE A 258 6.84 -20.95 3.96
N SER A 259 6.70 -22.16 3.39
CA SER A 259 5.74 -23.17 3.85
C SER A 259 6.05 -23.72 5.25
N ASN A 260 7.31 -23.61 5.70
CA ASN A 260 7.74 -23.86 7.07
C ASN A 260 8.63 -22.71 7.58
N PRO A 261 8.04 -21.60 8.07
CA PRO A 261 8.80 -20.43 8.54
C PRO A 261 9.75 -20.74 9.69
N LEU A 262 9.42 -21.72 10.54
CA LEU A 262 10.25 -22.14 11.66
C LEU A 262 11.47 -22.97 11.24
N GLY A 263 11.52 -23.44 9.99
CA GLY A 263 12.61 -24.25 9.43
C GLY A 263 13.59 -23.48 8.54
N VAL A 264 13.45 -22.16 8.40
CA VAL A 264 14.27 -21.34 7.48
C VAL A 264 15.75 -21.38 7.89
N THR A 265 16.61 -21.72 6.94
CA THR A 265 18.04 -21.96 7.15
C THR A 265 18.93 -20.85 6.59
N ALA A 266 20.23 -20.91 6.89
CA ALA A 266 21.22 -20.04 6.27
C ALA A 266 21.35 -20.24 4.75
N ASN A 267 21.00 -21.42 4.22
CA ASN A 267 20.95 -21.64 2.78
C ASN A 267 19.80 -20.83 2.16
N ASP A 268 18.62 -20.86 2.78
CA ASP A 268 17.44 -20.13 2.31
C ASP A 268 17.67 -18.61 2.32
N TYR A 269 18.42 -18.09 3.31
CA TYR A 269 18.86 -16.69 3.33
C TYR A 269 19.77 -16.35 2.14
N ASN A 270 20.75 -17.20 1.82
CA ASN A 270 21.64 -16.99 0.67
C ASN A 270 20.89 -17.13 -0.67
N THR A 271 19.93 -18.05 -0.77
CA THR A 271 19.04 -18.17 -1.94
C THR A 271 18.13 -16.95 -2.08
N TYR A 272 17.63 -16.40 -0.96
CA TYR A 272 16.90 -15.14 -0.92
C TYR A 272 17.74 -14.00 -1.49
N LEU A 273 18.93 -13.76 -0.93
CA LEU A 273 19.79 -12.66 -1.39
C LEU A 273 20.19 -12.80 -2.85
N SER A 274 20.55 -14.02 -3.29
CA SER A 274 21.04 -14.25 -4.65
C SER A 274 19.96 -14.14 -5.72
N THR A 275 18.71 -14.51 -5.39
CA THR A 275 17.58 -14.39 -6.33
C THR A 275 17.02 -12.98 -6.37
N VAL A 276 16.98 -12.27 -5.24
CA VAL A 276 16.47 -10.90 -5.15
C VAL A 276 17.45 -9.90 -5.77
N PHE A 277 18.69 -9.88 -5.30
CA PHE A 277 19.68 -8.83 -5.59
C PHE A 277 20.77 -9.30 -6.57
N GLY A 278 20.73 -10.56 -7.00
CA GLY A 278 21.79 -11.18 -7.78
C GLY A 278 22.96 -11.69 -6.92
N ALA A 279 23.60 -12.76 -7.37
CA ALA A 279 24.70 -13.41 -6.65
C ALA A 279 25.85 -12.46 -6.24
N ASN A 280 26.12 -11.42 -7.04
CA ASN A 280 27.19 -10.45 -6.80
C ASN A 280 26.98 -9.56 -5.57
N LEU A 281 25.74 -9.41 -5.07
CA LEU A 281 25.43 -8.56 -3.92
C LEU A 281 25.27 -9.34 -2.60
N VAL A 282 25.28 -10.67 -2.65
CA VAL A 282 25.08 -11.54 -1.47
C VAL A 282 26.10 -11.27 -0.38
N SER A 283 27.40 -11.17 -0.72
CA SER A 283 28.47 -10.87 0.25
C SER A 283 28.28 -9.51 0.91
N ASN A 284 27.84 -8.52 0.14
CA ASN A 284 27.71 -7.14 0.62
C ASN A 284 26.53 -7.04 1.59
N ILE A 285 25.36 -7.58 1.23
CA ILE A 285 24.17 -7.53 2.07
C ILE A 285 24.33 -8.42 3.31
N SER A 286 24.84 -9.65 3.17
CA SER A 286 25.07 -10.54 4.32
C SER A 286 26.15 -10.04 5.29
N SER A 287 27.03 -9.11 4.88
CA SER A 287 27.98 -8.44 5.79
C SER A 287 27.33 -7.38 6.68
N VAL A 288 26.28 -6.70 6.18
CA VAL A 288 25.51 -5.70 6.94
C VAL A 288 24.40 -6.38 7.77
N TYR A 289 23.80 -7.44 7.21
CA TYR A 289 22.75 -8.25 7.83
C TYR A 289 23.21 -9.71 8.04
N PRO A 290 24.24 -9.97 8.87
CA PRO A 290 24.65 -11.33 9.17
C PRO A 290 23.62 -12.02 10.06
N ILE A 291 23.35 -13.31 9.81
CA ILE A 291 22.40 -14.13 10.60
C ILE A 291 22.71 -14.07 12.11
N SER A 292 23.99 -13.96 12.47
CA SER A 292 24.45 -13.86 13.86
C SER A 292 23.89 -12.66 14.63
N MET A 293 23.50 -11.58 13.94
CA MET A 293 22.79 -10.42 14.54
C MET A 293 21.44 -10.84 15.17
N PHE A 294 20.83 -11.90 14.65
CA PHE A 294 19.50 -12.37 15.03
C PHE A 294 19.52 -13.64 15.89
N ASN A 295 20.69 -14.06 16.41
CA ASN A 295 20.85 -15.27 17.24
C ASN A 295 20.02 -15.28 18.54
N SER A 296 19.50 -14.14 18.98
CA SER A 296 18.57 -14.03 20.12
C SER A 296 17.11 -14.36 19.76
N THR A 297 16.79 -14.51 18.47
CA THR A 297 15.46 -14.85 17.97
C THR A 297 15.27 -16.35 17.81
N SER A 298 14.03 -16.81 17.70
CA SER A 298 13.69 -18.22 17.50
C SER A 298 14.09 -18.78 16.12
N VAL A 299 14.22 -17.92 15.10
CA VAL A 299 14.54 -18.33 13.71
C VAL A 299 15.49 -17.31 13.06
N PRO A 300 16.78 -17.27 13.43
CA PRO A 300 17.70 -16.18 13.06
C PRO A 300 17.78 -15.86 11.56
N ALA A 301 17.72 -16.89 10.69
CA ALA A 301 17.76 -16.70 9.24
C ALA A 301 16.49 -16.03 8.69
N LEU A 302 15.31 -16.34 9.24
CA LEU A 302 14.06 -15.66 8.86
C LEU A 302 14.08 -14.19 9.28
N TYR A 303 14.59 -13.87 10.47
CA TYR A 303 14.69 -12.47 10.91
C TYR A 303 15.75 -11.69 10.13
N ALA A 304 16.81 -12.33 9.63
CA ALA A 304 17.74 -11.70 8.68
C ALA A 304 17.06 -11.34 7.35
N ILE A 305 16.26 -12.25 6.78
CA ILE A 305 15.42 -11.96 5.60
C ILE A 305 14.44 -10.82 5.91
N ALA A 306 13.76 -10.88 7.06
CA ALA A 306 12.78 -9.87 7.46
C ALA A 306 13.39 -8.48 7.65
N ALA A 307 14.60 -8.37 8.20
CA ALA A 307 15.32 -7.11 8.33
C ALA A 307 15.68 -6.53 6.96
N VAL A 308 16.20 -7.36 6.05
CA VAL A 308 16.50 -6.96 4.66
C VAL A 308 15.25 -6.46 3.95
N ILE A 309 14.11 -7.17 4.02
CA ILE A 309 12.85 -6.70 3.44
C ILE A 309 12.40 -5.38 4.10
N THR A 310 12.44 -5.31 5.43
CA THR A 310 11.98 -4.11 6.17
C THR A 310 12.74 -2.85 5.74
N ASP A 311 14.06 -2.95 5.57
CA ASP A 311 14.85 -1.79 5.18
C ASP A 311 14.74 -1.51 3.67
N ALA A 312 14.94 -2.52 2.83
CA ALA A 312 15.00 -2.34 1.37
C ALA A 312 13.64 -1.96 0.73
N GLU A 313 12.52 -2.52 1.21
CA GLU A 313 11.17 -2.32 0.65
C GLU A 313 10.32 -1.27 1.37
N TYR A 314 10.64 -0.91 2.62
CA TYR A 314 9.81 -0.02 3.43
C TYR A 314 10.59 1.17 3.97
N ALA A 315 11.62 0.95 4.80
CA ALA A 315 12.29 2.05 5.49
C ALA A 315 13.07 2.98 4.55
N CYS A 316 13.83 2.42 3.62
CA CYS A 316 14.68 3.20 2.73
C CYS A 316 13.92 3.87 1.58
N PRO A 317 12.91 3.22 0.97
CA PRO A 317 11.90 3.89 0.14
C PRO A 317 11.23 5.08 0.86
N THR A 318 10.79 4.88 2.11
CA THR A 318 10.22 5.94 2.95
C THR A 318 11.23 7.07 3.17
N ARG A 319 12.48 6.77 3.51
CA ARG A 319 13.55 7.77 3.67
C ARG A 319 13.79 8.58 2.40
N ARG A 320 13.77 7.95 1.23
CA ARG A 320 13.92 8.64 -0.07
C ARG A 320 12.77 9.61 -0.28
N ALA A 321 11.53 9.19 -0.01
CA ALA A 321 10.37 10.07 -0.08
C ALA A 321 10.42 11.25 0.91
N LEU A 322 10.87 11.03 2.15
CA LEU A 322 11.12 12.08 3.14
C LEU A 322 12.24 13.03 2.71
N LYS A 323 13.37 12.54 2.20
CA LYS A 323 14.46 13.40 1.69
C LYS A 323 14.01 14.27 0.50
N THR A 324 13.16 13.76 -0.39
CA THR A 324 12.60 14.59 -1.48
C THR A 324 11.63 15.65 -0.97
N SER A 325 10.96 15.47 0.17
CA SER A 325 10.02 16.49 0.65
C SER A 325 10.68 17.78 1.10
N LEU A 326 11.98 17.72 1.44
CA LEU A 326 12.82 18.88 1.68
C LEU A 326 12.97 19.81 0.46
N THR A 327 12.62 19.35 -0.76
CA THR A 327 12.57 20.19 -1.97
C THR A 327 11.18 20.79 -2.22
N THR A 328 10.27 20.68 -1.24
CA THR A 328 8.88 21.19 -1.32
C THR A 328 8.57 22.10 -0.14
N ASN A 329 7.54 22.94 -0.26
CA ASN A 329 7.02 23.75 0.85
C ASN A 329 5.88 23.04 1.61
N LEU A 330 5.78 21.71 1.53
CA LEU A 330 4.69 20.93 2.11
C LEU A 330 5.12 20.32 3.45
N GLY A 331 4.24 20.43 4.44
CA GLY A 331 4.52 19.94 5.79
C GLY A 331 4.70 18.42 5.81
N THR A 332 5.83 17.96 6.31
CA THR A 332 6.21 16.54 6.29
C THR A 332 6.16 15.95 7.69
N TYR A 333 5.44 14.86 7.86
CA TYR A 333 5.32 14.16 9.14
C TYR A 333 5.54 12.68 8.94
N THR A 334 6.15 12.02 9.92
CA THR A 334 6.40 10.58 9.86
C THR A 334 6.20 9.92 11.22
N TYR A 335 5.86 8.64 11.19
CA TYR A 335 5.76 7.79 12.36
C TYR A 335 6.43 6.44 12.14
N LEU A 336 6.80 5.81 13.27
CA LEU A 336 7.25 4.43 13.34
C LEU A 336 6.26 3.63 14.19
N TRP A 337 5.55 2.69 13.58
CA TRP A 337 4.71 1.76 14.34
C TRP A 337 5.57 0.70 15.01
N ASN A 338 5.58 0.71 16.34
CA ASN A 338 6.43 -0.12 17.20
C ASN A 338 5.61 -0.72 18.36
N HIS A 339 4.38 -1.13 18.08
CA HIS A 339 3.51 -1.79 19.04
C HIS A 339 3.04 -3.15 18.50
N THR A 340 3.11 -4.19 19.33
CA THR A 340 2.59 -5.52 18.98
C THR A 340 1.17 -5.61 19.51
N PRO A 341 0.14 -5.74 18.66
CA PRO A 341 -1.25 -5.84 19.13
C PRO A 341 -1.46 -7.05 20.05
N SER A 342 -2.24 -6.86 21.11
CA SER A 342 -2.64 -7.96 22.02
C SER A 342 -3.63 -8.95 21.39
N CYS A 343 -4.32 -8.53 20.32
CA CYS A 343 -5.26 -9.33 19.54
C CYS A 343 -4.76 -9.55 18.11
N PRO A 344 -5.00 -10.73 17.50
CA PRO A 344 -4.82 -10.91 16.06
C PRO A 344 -5.85 -10.07 15.30
N TRP A 345 -5.39 -9.24 14.36
CA TRP A 345 -6.27 -8.44 13.49
C TRP A 345 -6.68 -9.18 12.20
N LEU A 346 -5.85 -10.13 11.74
CA LEU A 346 -6.16 -11.03 10.62
C LEU A 346 -6.49 -12.45 11.12
N SER A 347 -7.46 -13.09 10.48
CA SER A 347 -7.88 -14.48 10.77
C SER A 347 -6.80 -15.54 10.53
N SER A 348 -5.80 -15.23 9.70
CA SER A 348 -4.61 -16.06 9.46
C SER A 348 -3.59 -16.02 10.62
N ILE A 349 -3.64 -14.99 11.48
CA ILE A 349 -2.70 -14.80 12.58
C ILE A 349 -3.26 -15.47 13.85
N LYS A 350 -2.46 -16.35 14.45
CA LYS A 350 -2.81 -17.03 15.72
C LYS A 350 -2.31 -16.21 16.91
N ALA A 351 -3.10 -16.07 17.96
CA ALA A 351 -2.74 -15.32 19.16
C ALA A 351 -1.38 -15.74 19.77
N ALA A 352 -1.08 -17.05 19.77
CA ALA A 352 0.19 -17.58 20.25
C ALA A 352 1.43 -17.15 19.43
N ALA A 353 1.25 -16.62 18.22
CA ALA A 353 2.34 -16.13 17.36
C ALA A 353 2.64 -14.63 17.54
N LEU A 354 1.73 -13.84 18.13
CA LEU A 354 1.83 -12.37 18.20
C LEU A 354 3.16 -11.90 18.81
N ALA A 355 3.56 -12.49 19.94
CA ALA A 355 4.81 -12.14 20.63
C ALA A 355 6.08 -12.44 19.82
N ALA A 356 6.03 -13.42 18.90
CA ALA A 356 7.15 -13.72 18.01
C ALA A 356 7.14 -12.83 16.75
N LEU A 357 5.95 -12.49 16.24
CA LEU A 357 5.78 -11.65 15.06
C LEU A 357 6.23 -10.21 15.33
N GLY A 358 5.76 -9.59 16.42
CA GLY A 358 6.07 -8.20 16.73
C GLY A 358 5.21 -7.17 15.96
N PRO A 359 5.64 -5.90 15.88
CA PRO A 359 4.99 -4.83 15.11
C PRO A 359 5.22 -4.98 13.59
N ILE A 360 4.53 -5.97 13.01
CA ILE A 360 4.64 -6.32 11.59
C ILE A 360 3.75 -5.45 10.68
N HIS A 361 3.92 -5.61 9.38
CA HIS A 361 3.06 -5.00 8.36
C HIS A 361 1.56 -5.21 8.66
N THR A 362 0.72 -4.19 8.42
CA THR A 362 -0.74 -4.14 8.69
C THR A 362 -1.17 -4.14 10.17
N SER A 363 -0.26 -4.31 11.13
CA SER A 363 -0.63 -4.44 12.56
C SER A 363 -1.18 -3.15 13.18
N GLU A 364 -0.97 -2.02 12.50
CA GLU A 364 -1.56 -0.71 12.76
C GLU A 364 -3.06 -0.59 12.41
N LEU A 365 -3.58 -1.38 11.45
CA LEU A 365 -4.89 -1.11 10.82
C LEU A 365 -6.08 -1.11 11.79
N ALA A 366 -6.12 -2.06 12.73
CA ALA A 366 -7.17 -2.11 13.76
C ALA A 366 -7.24 -0.82 14.59
N PHE A 367 -6.11 -0.13 14.73
CA PHE A 367 -6.00 1.14 15.46
C PHE A 367 -6.31 2.34 14.57
N VAL A 368 -6.08 2.26 13.25
CA VAL A 368 -6.44 3.29 12.25
C VAL A 368 -7.96 3.40 12.08
N PHE A 369 -8.67 2.27 12.14
CA PHE A 369 -10.12 2.18 11.93
C PHE A 369 -10.96 2.13 13.21
N GLU A 370 -10.33 2.13 14.39
CA GLU A 370 -11.00 1.93 15.70
C GLU A 370 -11.71 0.57 15.84
N GLU A 371 -11.28 -0.43 15.06
CA GLU A 371 -11.77 -1.80 15.11
C GLU A 371 -11.14 -2.55 16.29
N ILE A 372 -11.46 -2.08 17.51
CA ILE A 372 -10.79 -2.44 18.77
C ILE A 372 -11.36 -3.68 19.47
N SER A 373 -12.44 -4.28 18.97
CA SER A 373 -13.19 -5.36 19.64
C SER A 373 -13.76 -6.39 18.66
N ASN A 374 -13.90 -7.64 19.09
CA ASN A 374 -14.24 -8.80 18.24
C ASN A 374 -13.19 -9.09 17.16
N LEU A 375 -11.92 -8.80 17.47
CA LEU A 375 -10.79 -9.09 16.58
C LEU A 375 -10.45 -10.60 16.57
N PRO A 376 -10.06 -11.17 15.41
CA PRO A 376 -10.05 -10.55 14.08
C PRO A 376 -11.47 -10.40 13.51
N GLN A 377 -11.76 -9.29 12.82
CA GLN A 377 -13.10 -9.06 12.27
C GLN A 377 -13.52 -10.09 11.21
N PRO A 378 -14.83 -10.34 11.00
CA PRO A 378 -15.98 -9.79 11.74
C PRO A 378 -16.46 -10.67 12.91
N ASN A 379 -15.82 -11.83 13.13
CA ASN A 379 -16.33 -12.91 13.99
C ASN A 379 -15.37 -13.29 15.14
N GLY A 380 -14.37 -12.47 15.41
CA GLY A 380 -13.41 -12.71 16.49
C GLY A 380 -14.00 -12.46 17.87
N THR A 381 -13.20 -12.73 18.90
CA THR A 381 -13.62 -12.62 20.32
C THR A 381 -12.62 -11.85 21.18
N CYS A 382 -11.58 -11.28 20.57
CA CYS A 382 -10.56 -10.53 21.27
C CYS A 382 -10.86 -9.03 21.26
N THR A 383 -10.57 -8.35 22.37
CA THR A 383 -10.70 -6.90 22.51
C THR A 383 -9.38 -6.34 22.96
N LEU A 384 -8.91 -5.29 22.28
CA LEU A 384 -7.65 -4.62 22.59
C LEU A 384 -7.67 -4.05 24.01
N SER A 385 -6.51 -4.03 24.66
CA SER A 385 -6.37 -3.52 26.03
C SER A 385 -6.69 -2.02 26.13
N ALA A 386 -6.99 -1.54 27.34
CA ALA A 386 -7.31 -0.11 27.54
C ALA A 386 -6.21 0.84 27.04
N ASN A 387 -4.93 0.45 27.17
CA ASN A 387 -3.80 1.23 26.66
C ASN A 387 -3.76 1.27 25.12
N GLU A 388 -4.19 0.19 24.46
CA GLU A 388 -4.26 0.10 23.01
C GLU A 388 -5.45 0.88 22.44
N GLN A 389 -6.55 0.95 23.18
CA GLN A 389 -7.68 1.83 22.83
C GLN A 389 -7.25 3.30 22.88
N ILE A 390 -6.45 3.71 23.87
CA ILE A 390 -5.82 5.04 23.92
C ILE A 390 -4.90 5.26 22.71
N LEU A 391 -4.08 4.27 22.36
CA LEU A 391 -3.17 4.33 21.19
C LEU A 391 -3.95 4.51 19.87
N SER A 392 -5.10 3.86 19.73
CA SER A 392 -6.00 4.03 18.57
C SER A 392 -6.61 5.43 18.52
N VAL A 393 -7.12 5.96 19.64
CA VAL A 393 -7.65 7.34 19.73
C VAL A 393 -6.60 8.38 19.33
N GLU A 394 -5.34 8.21 19.75
CA GLU A 394 -4.24 9.10 19.39
C GLU A 394 -3.92 9.05 17.88
N MET A 395 -3.95 7.87 17.26
CA MET A 395 -3.73 7.73 15.81
C MET A 395 -4.88 8.31 14.98
N ILE A 396 -6.13 8.01 15.36
CA ILE A 396 -7.33 8.55 14.69
C ILE A 396 -7.39 10.07 14.82
N THR A 397 -6.97 10.62 15.96
CA THR A 397 -6.87 12.08 16.17
C THR A 397 -5.80 12.69 15.26
N ALA A 398 -4.65 12.05 15.10
CA ALA A 398 -3.61 12.49 14.17
C ALA A 398 -4.10 12.49 12.70
N TRP A 399 -4.87 11.48 12.26
CA TRP A 399 -5.39 11.44 10.89
C TRP A 399 -6.52 12.47 10.69
N GLN A 400 -7.40 12.64 11.67
CA GLN A 400 -8.48 13.64 11.59
C GLN A 400 -7.93 15.07 11.62
N SER A 401 -6.91 15.35 12.43
CA SER A 401 -6.22 16.65 12.43
C SER A 401 -5.44 16.89 11.14
N MET A 402 -4.83 15.86 10.54
CA MET A 402 -4.23 15.95 9.21
C MET A 402 -5.27 16.38 8.16
N SER A 403 -6.43 15.71 8.10
CA SER A 403 -7.55 16.08 7.21
C SER A 403 -8.05 17.52 7.40
N LYS A 404 -8.15 17.98 8.65
CA LYS A 404 -8.71 19.29 9.02
C LYS A 404 -7.71 20.46 8.89
N ASN A 405 -6.46 20.23 9.25
CA ASN A 405 -5.46 21.28 9.49
C ASN A 405 -4.25 21.22 8.53
N GLY A 406 -4.08 20.11 7.78
CA GLY A 406 -2.86 19.84 7.01
C GLY A 406 -1.65 19.43 7.86
N TYR A 407 -1.86 19.06 9.13
CA TYR A 407 -0.84 18.51 10.01
C TYR A 407 -1.45 17.65 11.14
N PRO A 408 -0.77 16.57 11.54
CA PRO A 408 -1.24 15.72 12.64
C PRO A 408 -0.97 16.35 14.02
N THR A 409 -1.86 16.07 14.96
CA THR A 409 -1.78 16.44 16.38
C THR A 409 -2.12 15.24 17.25
N LEU A 410 -1.51 15.14 18.43
CA LEU A 410 -1.98 14.26 19.51
C LEU A 410 -3.32 14.76 20.09
N ALA A 411 -4.01 13.92 20.86
CA ALA A 411 -5.29 14.23 21.51
C ALA A 411 -5.23 15.41 22.49
N ASN A 412 -4.05 15.68 23.07
CA ASN A 412 -3.80 16.87 23.91
C ASN A 412 -3.57 18.16 23.09
N GLY A 413 -3.64 18.11 21.76
CA GLY A 413 -3.41 19.24 20.85
C GLY A 413 -1.95 19.49 20.48
N THR A 414 -0.98 18.70 20.96
CA THR A 414 0.43 18.80 20.54
C THR A 414 0.57 18.45 19.06
N LYS A 415 0.87 19.47 18.24
CA LYS A 415 1.24 19.29 16.83
C LYS A 415 2.51 18.44 16.70
N TRP A 416 2.52 17.51 15.76
CA TRP A 416 3.72 16.74 15.45
C TRP A 416 4.79 17.64 14.83
N ILE A 417 6.05 17.33 15.15
CA ILE A 417 7.20 18.07 14.63
C ILE A 417 7.38 17.68 13.16
N ASP A 418 7.55 18.71 12.31
CA ASP A 418 7.82 18.49 10.89
C ASP A 418 9.20 17.84 10.73
N TRP A 419 9.28 16.78 9.93
CA TRP A 419 10.48 15.96 9.75
C TRP A 419 11.69 16.77 9.25
N SER A 420 11.47 17.86 8.53
CA SER A 420 12.53 18.80 8.15
C SER A 420 13.28 19.42 9.35
N ASN A 421 12.66 19.46 10.53
CA ASN A 421 13.24 19.99 11.76
C ASN A 421 13.96 18.90 12.58
N GLY A 422 14.97 18.27 11.97
CA GLY A 422 15.87 17.32 12.64
C GLY A 422 15.45 15.84 12.59
N GLU A 423 14.80 15.42 11.49
CA GLU A 423 14.44 14.03 11.21
C GLU A 423 13.54 13.35 12.27
N GLN A 424 12.75 14.17 12.96
CA GLN A 424 11.87 13.72 14.04
C GLN A 424 10.56 13.13 13.53
N GLY A 425 10.01 12.20 14.30
CA GLY A 425 8.68 11.63 14.09
C GLY A 425 8.10 11.05 15.38
N VAL A 426 6.90 10.47 15.27
CA VAL A 426 6.22 9.82 16.40
C VAL A 426 6.46 8.31 16.38
N ARG A 427 6.88 7.75 17.49
CA ARG A 427 6.99 6.30 17.66
C ARG A 427 5.75 5.80 18.41
N PHE A 428 4.91 5.04 17.72
CA PHE A 428 3.76 4.36 18.30
C PHE A 428 4.23 3.11 19.03
N ASP A 429 4.72 3.33 20.26
CA ASP A 429 4.88 2.33 21.29
C ASP A 429 4.02 2.70 22.51
N GLN A 430 4.16 1.97 23.62
CA GLN A 430 3.35 2.16 24.83
C GLN A 430 3.36 3.59 25.41
N ASN A 431 4.32 4.44 25.06
CA ASN A 431 4.48 5.78 25.63
C ASN A 431 4.35 6.93 24.60
N LEU A 432 4.07 6.64 23.31
CA LEU A 432 3.93 7.64 22.24
C LEU A 432 5.07 8.69 22.22
N THR A 433 6.28 8.25 21.88
CA THR A 433 7.48 9.09 22.01
C THR A 433 7.79 9.89 20.74
N PHE A 434 8.06 11.19 20.89
CA PHE A 434 8.70 12.00 19.84
C PHE A 434 10.21 11.79 19.87
N ASN A 435 10.79 11.33 18.77
CA ASN A 435 12.24 11.14 18.66
C ASN A 435 12.71 11.16 17.21
N ILE A 436 14.03 11.18 16.99
CA ILE A 436 14.64 10.97 15.68
C ILE A 436 14.36 9.53 15.24
N ILE A 437 13.72 9.37 14.08
CA ILE A 437 13.51 8.04 13.47
C ILE A 437 14.70 7.78 12.56
N SER A 438 15.79 7.25 13.16
CA SER A 438 17.04 6.96 12.43
C SER A 438 16.81 5.99 11.27
N MET A 439 17.29 6.38 10.09
CA MET A 439 17.29 5.57 8.87
C MET A 439 18.68 5.60 8.20
N THR A 440 19.75 5.49 9.00
CA THR A 440 21.15 5.53 8.53
C THR A 440 21.54 4.33 7.67
N GLN A 441 20.98 3.14 7.94
CA GLN A 441 21.18 1.92 7.15
C GLN A 441 20.80 2.09 5.68
N CYS A 442 19.98 3.09 5.36
CA CYS A 442 19.53 3.34 4.00
C CYS A 442 20.57 3.99 3.09
N ASP A 443 21.70 4.50 3.61
CA ASP A 443 22.83 4.90 2.76
C ASP A 443 23.46 3.68 2.06
N PHE A 444 23.48 2.52 2.74
CA PHE A 444 23.86 1.25 2.13
C PHE A 444 22.84 0.84 1.05
N TRP A 445 21.54 0.89 1.33
CA TRP A 445 20.50 0.50 0.36
C TRP A 445 20.43 1.41 -0.86
N ASP A 446 20.64 2.71 -0.72
CA ASP A 446 20.74 3.64 -1.85
C ASP A 446 21.96 3.31 -2.75
N SER A 447 23.07 2.81 -2.18
CA SER A 447 24.22 2.32 -2.95
C SER A 447 23.93 1.01 -3.69
N ILE A 448 23.20 0.08 -3.05
CA ILE A 448 22.73 -1.17 -3.67
C ILE A 448 21.79 -0.89 -4.84
N GLN A 449 20.83 0.03 -4.68
CA GLN A 449 19.95 0.47 -5.76
C GLN A 449 20.73 1.04 -6.94
N THR A 450 21.70 1.92 -6.66
CA THR A 450 22.53 2.56 -7.70
C THR A 450 23.34 1.53 -8.49
N PHE A 451 23.85 0.48 -7.83
CA PHE A 451 24.51 -0.63 -8.52
C PHE A 451 23.55 -1.40 -9.43
N MET A 452 22.34 -1.72 -8.97
CA MET A 452 21.36 -2.46 -9.77
C MET A 452 20.89 -1.68 -11.01
N THR A 453 20.61 -0.38 -10.87
CA THR A 453 20.17 0.47 -12.00
C THR A 453 21.28 0.71 -13.02
N THR A 454 22.53 0.93 -12.58
CA THR A 454 23.66 1.12 -13.51
C THR A 454 24.01 -0.16 -14.26
N THR A 455 23.94 -1.33 -13.61
CA THR A 455 24.23 -2.62 -14.25
C THR A 455 23.17 -2.97 -15.31
N THR A 456 21.90 -2.64 -15.10
CA THR A 456 20.84 -2.80 -16.13
C THR A 456 21.02 -1.86 -17.32
N THR A 457 21.54 -0.64 -17.14
CA THR A 457 21.82 0.27 -18.28
C THR A 457 23.02 -0.13 -19.15
N THR A 458 23.87 -1.07 -18.70
CA THR A 458 24.99 -1.57 -19.53
C THR A 458 24.61 -2.70 -20.49
N THR A 459 23.41 -3.28 -20.35
CA THR A 459 22.87 -4.28 -21.28
C THR A 459 21.84 -3.72 -22.26
N THR A 460 21.37 -2.48 -22.07
CA THR A 460 20.45 -1.77 -22.97
C THR A 460 20.97 -0.39 -23.32
N THR A 461 21.42 -0.21 -24.57
CA THR A 461 21.91 1.09 -25.08
C THR A 461 20.77 2.11 -25.11
N PRO A 462 20.82 3.23 -24.35
CA PRO A 462 19.72 4.19 -24.34
C PRO A 462 19.63 4.96 -25.66
N ALA A 463 18.44 4.98 -26.27
CA ALA A 463 18.15 5.93 -27.34
C ALA A 463 18.12 7.36 -26.75
N SER A 464 18.89 8.27 -27.34
CA SER A 464 19.09 9.62 -26.82
C SER A 464 17.87 10.52 -26.99
N GLY A 465 17.44 11.19 -25.90
CA GLY A 465 16.71 12.46 -26.02
C GLY A 465 15.49 12.64 -25.11
N VAL A 466 15.73 13.02 -23.85
CA VAL A 466 14.72 13.73 -23.04
C VAL A 466 15.38 14.98 -22.45
N LYS A 467 14.79 16.15 -22.69
CA LYS A 467 15.20 17.41 -22.04
C LYS A 467 14.32 17.65 -20.82
N TYR A 468 14.95 17.91 -19.68
CA TYR A 468 14.26 18.48 -18.52
C TYR A 468 13.94 19.95 -18.81
N TYR A 469 12.72 20.37 -18.51
CA TYR A 469 12.33 21.78 -18.44
C TYR A 469 12.35 22.23 -16.98
N HIS A 470 12.83 23.46 -16.76
CA HIS A 470 12.95 24.11 -15.45
C HIS A 470 11.62 24.69 -14.94
#